data_AF-A0A2G4H262-F1
#
_entry.id   AF-A0A2G4H262-F1
#
_cell.length_a   1.000
_cell.length_b   1.000
_cell.length_c   1.000
_cell.angle_alpha   90.00
_cell.angle_beta   90.00
_cell.angle_gamma   90.00
#
_symmetry.space_group_name_H-M   'P 1'
#
loop_
_entity.id
_entity.type
_entity.pdbx_description
1 polymer ?
#
loop_
_entity_poly.entity_id
_entity_poly.type
_entity_poly.pdbx_seq_one_letter_code
_entity_poly.pdbx_strand_id
1 'polypeptide(L)' 'MLQPVDLAAFLAFLAGLAIVVLFGLQAWYDRRDVLLSDHRRLNSVFSCIRCNVTYVRPRRREEAVCPHCGWNNVRLKF' A
#
# COMPACT_ATOMS: atom_id res chain seq x y z
N MET A 1 39.69 31.84 -9.25
CA MET A 1 38.80 32.79 -9.94
C MET A 1 37.39 32.22 -9.87
N LEU A 2 36.49 32.81 -9.09
CA LEU A 2 35.08 32.44 -9.10
C LEU A 2 34.43 33.12 -10.30
N GLN A 3 33.85 32.35 -11.22
CA GLN A 3 33.06 32.91 -12.30
C GLN A 3 31.68 33.32 -11.77
N PRO A 4 31.15 34.48 -12.19
CA PRO A 4 29.80 34.87 -11.83
C PRO A 4 28.82 33.87 -12.45
N VAL A 5 28.08 33.16 -11.61
CA VAL A 5 27.02 32.25 -12.05
C VAL A 5 25.77 33.09 -12.25
N ASP A 6 25.15 32.95 -13.42
CA ASP A 6 23.87 33.59 -13.69
C ASP A 6 22.81 33.14 -12.66
N LEU A 7 22.07 34.10 -12.09
CA LEU A 7 21.10 33.82 -11.04
C LEU A 7 20.01 32.86 -11.52
N ALA A 8 19.57 32.99 -12.78
CA ALA A 8 18.57 32.10 -13.34
C ALA A 8 19.12 30.67 -13.49
N ALA A 9 20.37 30.52 -13.94
CA ALA A 9 21.03 29.22 -14.02
C ALA A 9 21.15 28.55 -12.62
N PHE A 10 21.51 29.33 -11.60
CA PHE A 10 21.60 28.83 -10.22
C PHE A 10 20.23 28.38 -9.67
N LEU A 11 19.19 29.18 -9.88
CA LEU A 11 17.84 28.83 -9.44
C LEU A 11 17.28 27.63 -10.19
N ALA A 12 17.52 27.53 -11.50
CA ALA A 12 17.12 26.39 -12.31
C ALA A 12 17.79 25.09 -11.82
N PHE A 13 19.07 25.15 -11.45
CA PHE A 13 19.78 24.02 -10.87
C PHE A 13 19.16 23.57 -9.53
N LEU A 14 18.89 24.51 -8.62
CA LEU A 14 18.26 24.18 -7.34
C LEU A 14 16.85 23.60 -7.52
N ALA A 15 16.05 24.18 -8.42
CA ALA A 15 14.73 23.67 -8.74
C ALA A 15 14.79 22.26 -9.32
N GLY A 16 15.73 22.00 -10.25
CA GLY A 16 15.96 20.67 -10.80
C GLY A 16 16.35 19.65 -9.72
N LEU A 17 17.22 20.04 -8.78
CA LEU A 17 17.63 19.19 -7.67
C LEU A 17 16.44 18.88 -6.74
N ALA A 18 15.64 19.88 -6.41
CA ALA A 18 14.41 19.70 -5.63
C ALA A 18 13.43 18.74 -6.31
N ILE A 19 13.21 18.89 -7.62
CA ILE A 19 12.38 17.99 -8.42
C ILE A 19 12.90 16.55 -8.32
N VAL A 20 14.19 16.32 -8.57
CA VAL A 20 14.78 14.98 -8.50
C VAL A 20 14.61 14.36 -7.11
N VAL A 21 14.83 15.13 -6.04
CA VAL A 21 14.64 14.66 -4.66
C VAL A 21 13.18 14.32 -4.38
N LEU A 22 12.24 15.19 -4.74
CA LEU A 22 10.81 14.98 -4.50
C LEU A 22 10.28 13.77 -5.27
N PHE A 23 10.61 13.64 -6.56
CA PHE A 23 10.20 12.48 -7.35
C PHE A 23 10.89 11.20 -6.90
N GLY A 24 12.17 11.26 -6.51
CA GLY A 24 12.88 10.12 -5.95
C GLY A 24 12.27 9.65 -4.63
N LEU A 25 11.91 10.59 -3.76
CA LEU A 25 11.26 10.30 -2.50
C LEU A 25 9.86 9.71 -2.71
N GLN A 26 9.08 10.29 -3.61
CA GLN A 26 7.76 9.77 -3.99
C GLN A 26 7.88 8.33 -4.50
N ALA A 27 8.78 8.08 -5.47
CA ALA A 27 8.98 6.74 -6.02
C ALA A 27 9.45 5.72 -4.96
N TRP A 28 10.24 6.17 -3.98
CA TRP A 28 10.66 5.33 -2.86
C TRP A 28 9.49 4.98 -1.93
N TYR A 29 8.66 5.97 -1.58
CA TYR A 29 7.46 5.73 -0.77
C TYR A 29 6.45 4.85 -1.51
N ASP A 30 6.19 5.10 -2.79
CA ASP A 30 5.28 4.27 -3.59
C ASP A 30 5.72 2.81 -3.62
N ARG A 31 7.02 2.54 -3.83
CA ARG A 31 7.56 1.16 -3.77
C ARG A 31 7.38 0.54 -2.39
N ARG A 32 7.63 1.30 -1.33
CA ARG A 32 7.47 0.84 0.06
C ARG A 32 5.99 0.54 0.37
N ASP A 33 5.09 1.38 -0.11
CA ASP A 33 3.66 1.26 0.13
C ASP A 33 3.03 0.16 -0.68
N VAL A 34 3.52 -0.15 -1.89
CA VAL A 34 3.11 -1.37 -2.62
C VAL A 34 3.42 -2.61 -1.77
N LEU A 35 4.63 -2.71 -1.21
CA LEU A 35 5.02 -3.85 -0.37
C LEU A 35 4.17 -3.96 0.92
N LEU A 36 3.83 -2.84 1.55
CA LEU A 36 3.01 -2.82 2.77
C LEU A 36 1.51 -2.99 2.49
N SER A 37 1.03 -2.51 1.35
CA SER A 37 -0.39 -2.61 0.96
C SER A 37 -0.75 -4.03 0.55
N ASP A 38 0.17 -4.79 -0.07
CA ASP A 38 -0.01 -6.22 -0.28
C ASP A 38 -0.23 -6.97 1.05
N HIS A 39 0.48 -6.59 2.11
CA HIS A 39 0.24 -7.21 3.43
C HIS A 39 -1.09 -6.83 4.07
N ARG A 40 -1.60 -5.60 3.86
CA ARG A 40 -2.85 -5.14 4.49
C ARG A 40 -4.12 -5.45 3.66
N ARG A 41 -4.05 -5.47 2.33
CA ARG A 41 -5.20 -5.72 1.43
C ARG A 41 -5.53 -7.19 1.22
N LEU A 42 -4.70 -8.10 1.70
CA LEU A 42 -4.96 -9.54 1.63
C LEU A 42 -5.88 -10.07 2.75
N ASN A 43 -6.40 -9.20 3.61
CA ASN A 43 -7.34 -9.58 4.64
C ASN A 43 -8.74 -9.73 4.03
N SER A 44 -9.17 -10.96 3.78
CA SER A 44 -10.55 -11.24 3.41
C SER A 44 -11.41 -11.33 4.66
N VAL A 45 -12.49 -10.54 4.66
CA VAL A 45 -13.54 -10.60 5.67
C VAL A 45 -14.51 -11.72 5.29
N PHE A 46 -14.83 -12.59 6.24
CA PHE A 46 -15.82 -13.65 6.09
C PHE A 46 -16.91 -13.46 7.14
N SER A 47 -18.14 -13.83 6.78
CA SER A 47 -19.24 -13.95 7.73
C SER A 47 -19.71 -15.40 7.77
N CYS A 48 -19.93 -15.93 8.97
CA CYS A 48 -20.43 -17.29 9.11
C CYS A 48 -21.96 -17.31 9.03
N ILE A 49 -22.52 -18.09 8.09
CA ILE A 49 -23.98 -18.22 7.95
C ILE A 49 -24.67 -18.90 9.14
N ARG A 50 -23.94 -19.72 9.91
CA ARG A 50 -24.46 -20.43 11.08
C ARG A 50 -24.39 -19.61 12.36
N CYS A 51 -23.24 -19.00 12.63
CA CYS A 51 -23.00 -18.27 13.88
C CYS A 51 -23.30 -16.77 13.76
N ASN A 52 -23.48 -16.27 12.53
CA ASN A 52 -23.57 -14.84 12.21
C ASN A 52 -22.39 -14.01 12.72
N VAL A 53 -21.23 -14.65 12.91
CA VAL A 53 -19.99 -14.02 13.37
C VAL A 53 -19.17 -13.60 12.16
N THR A 54 -18.71 -12.36 12.17
CA THR A 54 -17.79 -11.81 11.18
C THR A 54 -16.34 -11.96 11.66
N TYR A 55 -15.45 -12.43 10.80
CA TYR A 55 -14.05 -12.64 11.13
C TYR A 55 -13.15 -12.32 9.95
N VAL A 56 -11.89 -12.00 10.25
CA VAL A 56 -10.88 -11.63 9.26
C VAL A 56 -9.84 -12.75 9.17
N ARG A 57 -9.50 -13.18 7.96
CA ARG A 57 -8.37 -14.09 7.76
C ARG A 57 -7.31 -13.42 6.88
N PRO A 58 -6.02 -13.57 7.24
CA PRO A 58 -4.93 -13.13 6.40
C PRO A 58 -4.83 -14.02 5.16
N ARG A 59 -4.43 -13.42 4.04
CA ARG A 59 -4.40 -13.98 2.68
C ARG A 59 -5.77 -14.08 2.02
N ARG A 60 -5.79 -13.73 0.73
CA ARG A 60 -6.93 -13.77 -0.19
C ARG A 60 -7.36 -15.21 -0.46
N ARG A 61 -7.96 -15.85 0.54
CA ARG A 61 -8.57 -17.18 0.41
C ARG A 61 -9.98 -17.06 -0.14
N GLU A 62 -10.38 -18.03 -0.96
CA GLU A 62 -11.75 -18.15 -1.46
C GLU A 62 -12.69 -18.71 -0.39
N GLU A 63 -12.15 -19.44 0.58
CA GLU A 63 -12.89 -20.10 1.64
C GLU A 63 -12.15 -20.01 2.98
N ALA A 64 -12.91 -19.94 4.08
CA ALA A 64 -12.35 -19.94 5.42
C ALA A 64 -13.25 -20.62 6.44
N VAL A 65 -12.62 -21.42 7.31
CA VAL A 65 -13.29 -22.10 8.42
C VAL A 65 -13.60 -21.12 9.55
N CYS A 66 -14.87 -21.13 10.00
CA CYS A 66 -15.33 -20.36 11.14
C CYS A 66 -14.62 -20.83 12.42
N PRO A 67 -14.03 -19.91 13.22
CA PRO A 67 -13.36 -20.28 14.46
C PRO A 67 -14.31 -20.79 15.56
N HIS A 68 -15.62 -20.55 15.45
CA HIS A 68 -16.59 -20.90 16.48
C HIS A 68 -17.30 -22.25 16.21
N CYS A 69 -17.66 -22.54 14.97
CA CYS A 69 -18.45 -23.75 14.62
C CYS A 69 -17.76 -24.69 13.63
N GLY A 70 -16.58 -24.34 13.12
CA GLY A 70 -15.87 -25.16 12.14
C GLY A 70 -16.49 -25.20 10.75
N TRP A 71 -17.55 -24.43 10.47
CA TRP A 71 -18.17 -24.37 9.15
C TRP A 71 -17.26 -23.65 8.14
N ASN A 72 -17.10 -24.22 6.95
CA ASN A 72 -16.32 -23.61 5.88
C ASN A 72 -17.18 -22.59 5.10
N ASN A 73 -16.90 -21.29 5.28
CA ASN A 73 -17.63 -20.22 4.61
C ASN A 73 -16.89 -19.78 3.36
N VAL A 74 -17.63 -19.64 2.26
CA VAL A 74 -17.15 -19.01 1.03
C VAL A 74 -17.02 -17.50 1.20
N ARG A 75 -16.05 -16.90 0.52
CA ARG A 75 -15.82 -15.46 0.53
C ARG A 75 -17.01 -14.73 -0.07
N LEU A 76 -17.50 -13.72 0.65
CA LEU A 76 -18.53 -12.81 0.14
C LEU A 76 -17.95 -12.02 -1.04
N LYS A 77 -18.56 -12.18 -2.22
CA LYS A 77 -18.34 -11.31 -3.37
C LYS A 77 -19.39 -10.20 -3.27
N PHE A 78 -18.94 -8.99 -2.94
CA PHE A 78 -19.75 -7.78 -3.06
C PHE A 78 -19.54 -7.18 -4.45
#